data_AF-A0A8H3BGR6-F1
#
_entry.id   AF-A0A8H3BGR6-F1
#
_cell.length_a   1.000
_cell.length_b   1.000
_cell.length_c   1.000
_cell.angle_alpha   90.00
_cell.angle_beta   90.00
_cell.angle_gamma   90.00
#
_symmetry.space_group_name_H-M   'P 1'
#
loop_
_entity.id
_entity.type
_entity.pdbx_description
1 polymer ?
#
loop_
_entity_poly.entity_id
_entity_poly.type
_entity_poly.pdbx_seq_one_letter_code
_entity_poly.pdbx_strand_id
1 'polypeptide(L)'
;MPQMRVCDHCEEEQSNLSTCSGCHKAWYCGPSCQKADWKIHRLYCLHPSKLTSADRLDRAVTADTLPNEKDIQVLREYGFARAQVPISQNYLCGLFRGMLTLGGVDPREVHKQRLAGTLINYIKDFYEKIPVHARGGYYPWFLKNQHLLDPPKFIDMSPSILNDSSVQQTWQFTGGLASDSISHIKSRIQGWPKEKQQAFRFTQMLLHTGFQLSPDLPEWVYFGICGCKSRTEEAELWDSYIKLVKAVPFERFYTAYKSSSLPTLFSANGLPITNPFVLDVLGGTPHVNKSVWDLKQFAVGDYGKLIPSVTVDYGFMNCGDLGSQETENVIYSLRQVYNRILTAPNANPLKLHEACLQGKLFQYARRVAQVDIKFAPLMKNIYPLQNNAM
;
A
#
# COMPACT_ATOMS: atom_id res chain seq x y z
N MET A 1 45.64 -35.63 4.39
CA MET A 1 46.12 -34.27 4.07
C MET A 1 45.06 -33.28 4.51
N PRO A 2 45.42 -32.13 5.10
CA PRO A 2 44.41 -31.14 5.50
C PRO A 2 43.66 -30.65 4.25
N GLN A 3 42.33 -30.59 4.34
CA GLN A 3 41.48 -30.18 3.23
C GLN A 3 41.67 -28.68 2.98
N MET A 4 42.30 -28.32 1.87
CA MET A 4 42.39 -26.92 1.45
C MET A 4 41.00 -26.40 1.10
N ARG A 5 40.70 -25.21 1.60
CA ARG A 5 39.47 -24.47 1.30
C ARG A 5 39.85 -23.04 0.90
N VAL A 6 38.94 -22.38 0.21
CA VAL A 6 39.07 -20.98 -0.22
C VAL A 6 38.37 -20.09 0.80
N CYS A 7 38.99 -18.96 1.14
CA CYS A 7 38.34 -17.92 1.95
C CYS A 7 37.25 -17.23 1.14
N ASP A 8 36.01 -17.18 1.64
CA ASP A 8 34.85 -16.56 0.96
C ASP A 8 34.98 -15.02 0.81
N HIS A 9 36.03 -14.40 1.38
CA HIS A 9 36.29 -12.96 1.24
C HIS A 9 37.50 -12.62 0.37
N CYS A 10 38.68 -13.16 0.69
CA CYS A 10 39.93 -12.81 0.00
C CYS A 10 40.37 -13.84 -1.04
N GLU A 11 39.60 -14.92 -1.21
CA GLU A 11 39.83 -15.97 -2.20
C GLU A 11 41.16 -16.74 -2.04
N GLU A 12 41.89 -16.52 -0.94
CA GLU A 12 43.11 -17.27 -0.66
C GLU A 12 42.78 -18.70 -0.21
N GLU A 13 43.52 -19.68 -0.77
CA GLU A 13 43.46 -21.06 -0.35
C GLU A 13 44.31 -21.30 0.89
N GLN A 14 43.69 -21.79 1.97
CA GLN A 14 44.36 -22.11 3.21
C GLN A 14 43.82 -23.41 3.81
N SER A 15 44.66 -24.09 4.59
CA SER A 15 44.30 -25.36 5.24
C SER A 15 43.59 -25.19 6.59
N ASN A 16 43.60 -23.97 7.15
CA ASN A 16 43.17 -23.65 8.51
C ASN A 16 42.11 -22.52 8.56
N LEU A 17 41.16 -22.52 7.63
CA LEU A 17 40.06 -21.54 7.62
C LEU A 17 39.04 -21.78 8.74
N SER A 18 38.57 -20.70 9.33
CA SER A 18 37.50 -20.70 10.34
C SER A 18 36.14 -20.76 9.66
N THR A 19 35.26 -21.66 10.10
CA THR A 19 33.88 -21.74 9.58
C THR A 19 33.00 -20.68 10.25
N CYS A 20 32.06 -20.09 9.51
CA CYS A 20 31.02 -19.26 10.12
C CYS A 20 30.25 -20.08 11.18
N SER A 21 30.24 -19.60 12.42
CA SER A 21 29.56 -20.24 13.55
C SER A 21 28.04 -20.22 13.46
N GLY A 22 27.46 -19.35 12.62
CA GLY A 22 26.01 -19.23 12.46
C GLY A 22 25.42 -20.26 11.49
N CYS A 23 26.03 -20.43 10.31
CA CYS A 23 25.50 -21.28 9.25
C CYS A 23 26.36 -22.50 8.93
N HIS A 24 27.63 -22.51 9.34
CA HIS A 24 28.63 -23.52 9.00
C HIS A 24 28.81 -23.77 7.49
N LYS A 25 28.43 -22.79 6.65
CA LYS A 25 28.44 -22.86 5.18
C LYS A 25 29.44 -21.92 4.50
N ALA A 26 30.18 -21.12 5.26
CA ALA A 26 31.22 -20.22 4.75
C ALA A 26 32.51 -20.34 5.59
N TRP A 27 33.64 -20.01 4.99
CA TRP A 27 35.00 -20.18 5.48
C TRP A 27 35.83 -18.91 5.32
N TYR A 28 36.56 -18.54 6.38
CA TYR A 28 37.31 -17.29 6.43
C TYR A 28 38.70 -17.48 7.06
N CYS A 29 39.70 -16.73 6.58
CA CYS A 29 41.04 -16.67 7.18
C CYS A 29 41.00 -16.25 8.65
N GLY A 30 40.00 -15.43 9.01
CA GLY A 30 39.76 -15.02 10.38
C GLY A 30 38.60 -14.02 10.48
N PRO A 31 38.41 -13.43 11.68
CA PRO A 31 37.31 -12.51 11.95
C PRO A 31 37.30 -11.25 11.06
N SER A 32 38.47 -10.81 10.57
CA SER A 32 38.60 -9.68 9.64
C SER A 32 37.89 -9.96 8.31
N CYS A 33 38.24 -11.07 7.66
CA CYS A 33 37.62 -11.53 6.42
C CYS A 33 36.12 -11.79 6.59
N GLN A 34 35.71 -12.43 7.70
CA GLN A 34 34.30 -12.65 8.00
C GLN A 34 33.53 -11.33 8.14
N LYS A 35 34.09 -10.35 8.85
CA LYS A 35 33.45 -9.03 9.06
C LYS A 35 33.33 -8.25 7.76
N ALA A 36 34.33 -8.36 6.88
CA ALA A 36 34.34 -7.70 5.58
C ALA A 36 33.31 -8.32 4.62
N ASP A 37 33.17 -9.66 4.63
CA ASP A 37 32.17 -10.37 3.83
C ASP A 37 30.75 -10.31 4.43
N TRP A 38 30.60 -9.90 5.69
CA TRP A 38 29.31 -9.96 6.39
C TRP A 38 28.16 -9.24 5.67
N LYS A 39 28.45 -8.19 4.89
CA LYS A 39 27.44 -7.49 4.07
C LYS A 39 26.70 -8.47 3.14
N ILE A 40 27.44 -9.35 2.48
CA ILE A 40 26.92 -10.31 1.50
C ILE A 40 26.53 -11.61 2.22
N HIS A 41 27.41 -12.14 3.07
CA HIS A 41 27.22 -13.40 3.77
C HIS A 41 25.90 -13.49 4.53
N ARG A 42 25.52 -12.40 5.20
CA ARG A 42 24.34 -12.39 6.05
C ARG A 42 23.03 -12.66 5.31
N LEU A 43 22.96 -12.34 4.01
CA LEU A 43 21.76 -12.50 3.19
C LEU A 43 21.37 -13.97 3.04
N TYR A 44 22.33 -14.89 3.11
CA TYR A 44 22.11 -16.33 3.07
C TYR A 44 22.45 -17.05 4.38
N CYS A 45 23.18 -16.41 5.30
CA CYS A 45 23.46 -16.94 6.63
C CYS A 45 22.29 -16.74 7.62
N LEU A 46 21.61 -15.59 7.58
CA LEU A 46 20.55 -15.28 8.53
C LEU A 46 19.20 -15.85 8.09
N HIS A 47 18.39 -16.25 9.06
CA HIS A 47 16.99 -16.54 8.81
C HIS A 47 16.28 -15.29 8.24
N PRO A 48 15.35 -15.40 7.28
CA PRO A 48 14.68 -14.25 6.66
C PRO A 48 14.05 -13.26 7.66
N SER A 49 13.58 -13.74 8.82
CA SER A 49 13.03 -12.89 9.89
C SER A 49 14.06 -11.98 10.58
N LYS A 50 15.35 -12.27 10.45
CA LYS A 50 16.46 -11.45 10.98
C LYS A 50 17.00 -10.45 9.95
N LEU A 51 16.49 -10.48 8.71
CA LEU A 51 16.83 -9.51 7.67
C LEU A 51 15.93 -8.28 7.79
N THR A 52 16.54 -7.10 7.72
CA THR A 52 15.81 -5.85 7.59
C THR A 52 15.12 -5.79 6.22
N SER A 53 14.18 -4.86 6.06
CA SER A 53 13.56 -4.61 4.76
C SER A 53 14.57 -4.15 3.71
N ALA A 54 15.61 -3.39 4.10
CA ALA A 54 16.66 -2.97 3.18
C ALA A 54 17.53 -4.14 2.70
N ASP A 55 17.76 -5.15 3.55
CA ASP A 55 18.50 -6.35 3.16
C ASP A 55 17.75 -7.14 2.07
N ARG A 56 16.42 -7.21 2.21
CA ARG A 56 15.56 -7.89 1.22
C ARG A 56 15.45 -7.08 -0.07
N LEU A 57 15.47 -5.74 0.03
CA LEU A 57 15.60 -4.85 -1.12
C LEU A 57 16.95 -5.05 -1.83
N ASP A 58 18.07 -5.05 -1.09
CA ASP A 58 19.42 -5.26 -1.62
C ASP A 58 19.53 -6.56 -2.43
N ARG A 59 18.96 -7.64 -1.90
CA ARG A 59 18.87 -8.93 -2.61
C ARG A 59 18.10 -8.81 -3.94
N ALA A 60 16.97 -8.11 -3.96
CA ALA A 60 16.16 -7.95 -5.16
C ALA A 60 16.89 -7.12 -6.23
N VAL A 61 17.46 -5.97 -5.82
CA VAL A 61 18.14 -5.04 -6.75
C VAL A 61 19.49 -5.59 -7.22
N THR A 62 20.20 -6.37 -6.41
CA THR A 62 21.42 -7.07 -6.83
C THR A 62 21.12 -8.13 -7.88
N ALA A 63 19.96 -8.79 -7.79
CA ALA A 63 19.47 -9.71 -8.81
C ALA A 63 18.84 -9.01 -10.03
N ASP A 64 18.83 -7.67 -10.07
CA ASP A 64 18.18 -6.86 -11.11
C ASP A 64 16.69 -7.18 -11.29
N THR A 65 16.01 -7.43 -10.16
CA THR A 65 14.57 -7.76 -10.10
C THR A 65 13.82 -6.79 -9.21
N LEU A 66 12.53 -6.57 -9.51
CA LEU A 66 11.65 -5.85 -8.60
C LEU A 66 11.46 -6.64 -7.28
N PRO A 67 11.26 -5.95 -6.14
CA PRO A 67 10.90 -6.63 -4.90
C PRO A 67 9.66 -7.51 -5.06
N ASN A 68 9.64 -8.64 -4.35
CA ASN A 68 8.54 -9.59 -4.38
C ASN A 68 7.21 -8.90 -4.03
N GLU A 69 6.17 -9.11 -4.83
CA GLU A 69 4.83 -8.54 -4.61
C GLU A 69 4.22 -8.90 -3.24
N LYS A 70 4.65 -10.02 -2.64
CA LYS A 70 4.23 -10.44 -1.31
C LYS A 70 5.02 -9.78 -0.18
N ASP A 71 6.16 -9.15 -0.45
CA ASP A 71 6.94 -8.39 0.54
C ASP A 71 6.38 -6.98 0.69
N ILE A 72 5.16 -6.90 1.20
CA ILE A 72 4.41 -5.65 1.38
C ILE A 72 5.21 -4.63 2.18
N GLN A 73 6.04 -5.08 3.12
CA GLN A 73 6.90 -4.21 3.90
C GLN A 73 7.91 -3.48 3.01
N VAL A 74 8.69 -4.19 2.19
CA VAL A 74 9.66 -3.56 1.29
C VAL A 74 8.96 -2.63 0.30
N LEU A 75 7.85 -3.08 -0.27
CA LEU A 75 7.12 -2.28 -1.26
C LEU A 75 6.66 -0.94 -0.68
N ARG A 76 6.16 -0.94 0.56
CA ARG A 76 5.68 0.24 1.24
C ARG A 76 6.79 1.13 1.77
N GLU A 77 7.83 0.55 2.33
CA GLU A 77 8.91 1.29 2.98
C GLU A 77 9.79 2.04 1.98
N TYR A 78 9.95 1.49 0.77
CA TYR A 78 10.83 2.05 -0.28
C TYR A 78 10.07 2.52 -1.52
N GLY A 79 8.77 2.82 -1.37
CA GLY A 79 7.99 3.57 -2.36
C GLY A 79 7.42 2.79 -3.54
N PHE A 80 7.75 1.51 -3.71
CA PHE A 80 7.22 0.69 -4.81
C PHE A 80 5.70 0.55 -4.77
N ALA A 81 5.09 0.52 -3.57
CA ALA A 81 3.64 0.48 -3.39
C ALA A 81 2.97 1.83 -3.73
N ARG A 82 3.73 2.93 -3.71
CA ARG A 82 3.24 4.28 -4.03
C ARG A 82 3.41 4.64 -5.49
N ALA A 83 4.30 3.95 -6.21
CA ALA A 83 4.49 4.13 -7.65
C ALA A 83 3.17 3.83 -8.39
N GLN A 84 2.63 4.84 -9.06
CA GLN A 84 1.36 4.74 -9.78
C GLN A 84 1.54 4.17 -11.19
N VAL A 85 2.72 4.31 -11.78
CA VAL A 85 3.07 3.69 -13.06
C VAL A 85 4.14 2.59 -12.94
N PRO A 86 4.12 1.53 -13.77
CA PRO A 86 5.07 0.42 -13.70
C PRO A 86 6.53 0.83 -13.89
N ILE A 87 6.82 1.80 -14.78
CA ILE A 87 8.18 2.23 -15.03
C ILE A 87 8.84 2.85 -13.78
N SER A 88 8.07 3.55 -12.95
CA SER A 88 8.55 4.15 -11.69
C SER A 88 9.14 3.11 -10.73
N GLN A 89 8.60 1.88 -10.72
CA GLN A 89 9.14 0.79 -9.91
C GLN A 89 10.54 0.38 -10.39
N ASN A 90 10.76 0.34 -11.70
CA ASN A 90 12.09 0.05 -12.27
C ASN A 90 13.08 1.17 -11.96
N TYR A 91 12.64 2.42 -11.97
CA TYR A 91 13.48 3.56 -11.59
C TYR A 91 13.87 3.53 -10.10
N LEU A 92 12.94 3.17 -9.20
CA LEU A 92 13.27 2.91 -7.80
C LEU A 92 14.28 1.77 -7.66
N CYS A 93 14.08 0.67 -8.40
CA CYS A 93 15.02 -0.45 -8.43
C CYS A 93 16.43 0.01 -8.85
N GLY A 94 16.54 0.74 -9.96
CA GLY A 94 17.81 1.28 -10.46
C GLY A 94 18.48 2.27 -9.50
N LEU A 95 17.69 3.13 -8.83
CA LEU A 95 18.17 4.05 -7.80
C LEU A 95 18.79 3.29 -6.62
N PHE A 96 18.06 2.32 -6.06
CA PHE A 96 18.59 1.55 -4.93
C PHE A 96 19.74 0.63 -5.34
N ARG A 97 19.73 0.06 -6.55
CA ARG A 97 20.84 -0.72 -7.13
C ARG A 97 22.12 0.11 -7.23
N GLY A 98 21.99 1.35 -7.70
CA GLY A 98 23.13 2.26 -7.82
C GLY A 98 23.79 2.56 -6.48
N MET A 99 23.01 2.71 -5.40
CA MET A 99 23.55 2.90 -4.06
C MET A 99 24.14 1.62 -3.45
N LEU A 100 23.35 0.54 -3.44
CA LEU A 100 23.64 -0.66 -2.66
C LEU A 100 24.69 -1.55 -3.32
N THR A 101 24.53 -1.79 -4.63
CA THR A 101 25.38 -2.68 -5.41
C THR A 101 26.60 -1.94 -5.96
N LEU A 102 26.39 -0.84 -6.69
CA LEU A 102 27.50 -0.11 -7.33
C LEU A 102 28.24 0.80 -6.35
N GLY A 103 27.51 1.48 -5.48
CA GLY A 103 28.05 2.39 -4.48
C GLY A 103 28.59 1.72 -3.22
N GLY A 104 28.41 0.41 -3.09
CA GLY A 104 28.86 -0.34 -1.93
C GLY A 104 28.16 0.01 -0.61
N VAL A 105 27.09 0.81 -0.62
CA VAL A 105 26.36 1.21 0.60
C VAL A 105 25.83 -0.01 1.34
N ASP A 106 26.01 -0.03 2.66
CA ASP A 106 25.45 -1.09 3.50
C ASP A 106 23.92 -0.94 3.60
N PRO A 107 23.12 -1.97 3.27
CA PRO A 107 21.66 -1.89 3.38
C PRO A 107 21.18 -1.53 4.78
N ARG A 108 21.93 -1.87 5.84
CA ARG A 108 21.58 -1.50 7.21
C ARG A 108 21.61 0.01 7.44
N GLU A 109 22.47 0.74 6.74
CA GLU A 109 22.49 2.19 6.82
C GLU A 109 21.27 2.77 6.10
N VAL A 110 20.89 2.24 4.93
CA VAL A 110 19.64 2.61 4.25
C VAL A 110 18.43 2.40 5.15
N HIS A 111 18.35 1.24 5.83
CA HIS A 111 17.28 0.95 6.79
C HIS A 111 17.25 1.93 7.96
N LYS A 112 18.42 2.27 8.52
CA LYS A 112 18.57 3.24 9.61
C LYS A 112 18.12 4.64 9.20
N GLN A 113 18.53 5.10 8.03
CA GLN A 113 18.13 6.42 7.49
C GLN A 113 16.62 6.47 7.21
N ARG A 114 16.03 5.36 6.76
CA ARG A 114 14.57 5.23 6.65
C ARG A 114 13.88 5.36 8.00
N LEU A 115 14.33 4.62 9.01
CA LEU A 115 13.78 4.71 10.37
C LEU A 115 13.91 6.11 10.97
N ALA A 116 14.99 6.82 10.66
CA ALA A 116 15.22 8.20 11.09
C ALA A 116 14.45 9.26 10.27
N GLY A 117 13.74 8.87 9.20
CA GLY A 117 13.05 9.81 8.32
C GLY A 117 13.98 10.66 7.43
N THR A 118 15.26 10.29 7.32
CA THR A 118 16.31 11.02 6.61
C THR A 118 16.70 10.39 5.28
N LEU A 119 16.04 9.28 4.87
CA LEU A 119 16.37 8.51 3.67
C LEU A 119 16.50 9.36 2.40
N ILE A 120 15.58 10.30 2.17
CA ILE A 120 15.60 11.16 0.97
C ILE A 120 16.90 11.98 0.91
N ASN A 121 17.28 12.61 2.02
CA ASN A 121 18.50 13.42 2.08
C ASN A 121 19.75 12.53 1.97
N TYR A 122 19.72 11.36 2.60
CA TYR A 122 20.81 10.39 2.48
C TYR A 122 21.06 9.92 1.03
N ILE A 123 19.99 9.70 0.26
CA ILE A 123 20.10 9.38 -1.18
C ILE A 123 20.73 10.55 -1.95
N LYS A 124 20.32 11.80 -1.66
CA LYS A 124 20.92 12.99 -2.29
C LYS A 124 22.41 13.10 -1.98
N ASP A 125 22.79 13.02 -0.71
CA ASP A 125 24.17 13.11 -0.25
C ASP A 125 25.07 12.04 -0.91
N PHE A 126 24.53 10.86 -1.18
CA PHE A 126 25.24 9.82 -1.91
C PHE A 126 25.46 10.20 -3.38
N TYR A 127 24.40 10.53 -4.12
CA TYR A 127 24.48 10.77 -5.56
C TYR A 127 25.13 12.12 -5.92
N GLU A 128 25.05 13.11 -5.03
CA GLU A 128 25.65 14.44 -5.29
C GLU A 128 27.18 14.42 -5.26
N LYS A 129 27.78 13.43 -4.59
CA LYS A 129 29.23 13.19 -4.61
C LYS A 129 29.72 12.64 -5.96
N ILE A 130 28.83 12.07 -6.76
CA ILE A 130 29.15 11.54 -8.09
C ILE A 130 29.13 12.70 -9.10
N PRO A 131 30.09 12.80 -10.03
CA PRO A 131 30.07 13.81 -11.09
C PRO A 131 28.77 13.78 -11.90
N VAL A 132 28.25 14.95 -12.33
CA VAL A 132 26.93 15.08 -12.98
C VAL A 132 26.71 14.11 -14.14
N HIS A 133 27.73 13.94 -15.00
CA HIS A 133 27.67 13.05 -16.17
C HIS A 133 27.63 11.56 -15.82
N ALA A 134 27.98 11.18 -14.58
CA ALA A 134 28.08 9.80 -14.12
C ALA A 134 26.95 9.40 -13.13
N ARG A 135 26.02 10.31 -12.81
CA ARG A 135 24.91 10.03 -11.87
C ARG A 135 23.83 9.10 -12.42
N GLY A 136 23.78 8.89 -13.73
CA GLY A 136 22.75 8.12 -14.41
C GLY A 136 21.37 8.80 -14.41
N GLY A 137 20.38 8.17 -15.06
CA GLY A 137 19.02 8.71 -15.21
C GLY A 137 18.12 8.55 -13.99
N TYR A 138 18.44 7.62 -13.09
CA TYR A 138 17.59 7.32 -11.91
C TYR A 138 17.61 8.44 -10.87
N TYR A 139 18.75 9.10 -10.66
CA TYR A 139 18.87 10.16 -9.65
C TYR A 139 18.09 11.44 -10.02
N PRO A 140 18.22 12.00 -11.25
CA PRO A 140 17.36 13.09 -11.70
C PRO A 140 15.87 12.75 -11.64
N TRP A 141 15.50 11.49 -11.89
CA TRP A 141 14.13 11.02 -11.70
C TRP A 141 13.69 11.05 -10.24
N PHE A 142 14.52 10.53 -9.33
CA PHE A 142 14.24 10.55 -7.90
C PHE A 142 14.03 11.97 -7.39
N LEU A 143 14.84 12.94 -7.82
CA LEU A 143 14.71 14.34 -7.40
C LEU A 143 13.32 14.92 -7.68
N LYS A 144 12.68 14.50 -8.78
CA LYS A 144 11.30 14.91 -9.10
C LYS A 144 10.26 14.09 -8.31
N ASN A 145 10.56 12.84 -7.99
CA ASN A 145 9.63 11.86 -7.41
C ASN A 145 9.91 11.51 -5.94
N GLN A 146 10.46 12.44 -5.16
CA GLN A 146 10.81 12.22 -3.75
C GLN A 146 9.60 11.81 -2.90
N HIS A 147 8.39 12.25 -3.29
CA HIS A 147 7.13 11.90 -2.64
C HIS A 147 6.86 10.39 -2.56
N LEU A 148 7.49 9.58 -3.42
CA LEU A 148 7.41 8.13 -3.37
C LEU A 148 8.17 7.54 -2.18
N LEU A 149 9.18 8.23 -1.66
CA LEU A 149 9.99 7.77 -0.53
C LEU A 149 9.63 8.48 0.79
N ASP A 150 8.65 9.37 0.77
CA ASP A 150 8.15 9.98 1.99
C ASP A 150 7.70 8.88 2.98
N PRO A 151 8.00 9.06 4.28
CA PRO A 151 7.53 8.12 5.28
C PRO A 151 6.00 8.07 5.21
N PRO A 152 5.40 6.88 5.32
CA PRO A 152 3.96 6.80 5.35
C PRO A 152 3.39 7.63 6.49
N LYS A 153 2.25 8.27 6.23
CA LYS A 153 1.53 9.02 7.27
C LYS A 153 0.90 8.08 8.29
N PHE A 154 0.70 6.82 7.90
CA PHE A 154 0.11 5.76 8.71
C PHE A 154 0.98 4.50 8.76
N ILE A 155 1.13 3.91 9.94
CA ILE A 155 1.80 2.63 10.12
C ILE A 155 0.76 1.53 9.92
N ASP A 156 0.85 0.75 8.83
CA ASP A 156 -0.06 -0.38 8.64
C ASP A 156 0.20 -1.51 9.63
N MET A 157 -0.65 -1.57 10.65
CA MET A 157 -0.66 -2.64 11.65
C MET A 157 -1.49 -3.86 11.21
N SER A 158 -2.09 -3.86 10.02
CA SER A 158 -2.91 -4.99 9.55
C SER A 158 -2.18 -6.33 9.58
N PRO A 159 -0.89 -6.47 9.19
CA PRO A 159 -0.21 -7.76 9.26
C PRO A 159 -0.02 -8.28 10.69
N SER A 160 0.25 -7.40 11.66
CA SER A 160 0.36 -7.80 13.07
C SER A 160 -1.02 -8.12 13.66
N ILE A 161 -2.07 -7.51 13.13
CA ILE A 161 -3.43 -7.60 13.65
C ILE A 161 -4.21 -8.76 13.03
N LEU A 162 -4.00 -9.05 11.74
CA LEU A 162 -4.66 -10.11 10.98
C LEU A 162 -3.80 -11.39 10.95
N ASN A 163 -3.25 -11.75 12.12
CA ASN A 163 -2.40 -12.93 12.31
C ASN A 163 -3.23 -14.21 12.58
N ASP A 164 -2.57 -15.37 12.65
CA ASP A 164 -3.23 -16.66 12.84
C ASP A 164 -4.08 -16.75 14.12
N SER A 165 -3.65 -16.10 15.20
CA SER A 165 -4.41 -16.05 16.46
C SER A 165 -5.72 -15.28 16.29
N SER A 166 -5.68 -14.11 15.64
CA SER A 166 -6.88 -13.32 15.35
C SER A 166 -7.85 -14.02 14.40
N VAL A 167 -7.33 -14.81 13.44
CA VAL A 167 -8.15 -15.66 12.56
C VAL A 167 -8.90 -16.70 13.38
N GLN A 168 -8.24 -17.36 14.34
CA GLN A 168 -8.86 -18.37 15.19
C GLN A 168 -9.92 -17.76 16.12
N GLN A 169 -9.64 -16.61 16.73
CA GLN A 169 -10.59 -15.89 17.57
C GLN A 169 -11.83 -15.47 16.78
N THR A 170 -11.63 -14.93 15.58
CA THR A 170 -12.74 -14.53 14.70
C THR A 170 -13.53 -15.75 14.24
N TRP A 171 -12.86 -16.86 13.90
CA TRP A 171 -13.52 -18.12 13.55
C TRP A 171 -14.49 -18.58 14.64
N GLN A 172 -14.02 -18.64 15.89
CA GLN A 172 -14.84 -18.99 17.05
C GLN A 172 -15.99 -18.00 17.26
N PHE A 173 -15.73 -16.69 17.17
CA PHE A 173 -16.74 -15.65 17.27
C PHE A 173 -17.85 -15.81 16.22
N THR A 174 -17.49 -16.21 15.00
CA THR A 174 -18.45 -16.42 13.90
C THR A 174 -19.16 -17.77 13.93
N GLY A 175 -18.95 -18.58 14.98
CA GLY A 175 -19.63 -19.87 15.18
C GLY A 175 -18.81 -21.11 14.80
N GLY A 176 -17.52 -20.95 14.47
CA GLY A 176 -16.59 -22.05 14.23
C GLY A 176 -16.16 -22.78 15.51
N LEU A 177 -15.65 -24.01 15.37
CA LEU A 177 -15.22 -24.80 16.53
C LEU A 177 -13.82 -24.38 16.98
N ALA A 178 -13.61 -24.26 18.30
CA ALA A 178 -12.30 -23.93 18.85
C ALA A 178 -11.22 -25.00 18.58
N SER A 179 -11.66 -26.25 18.36
CA SER A 179 -10.81 -27.39 18.01
C SER A 179 -10.34 -27.41 16.54
N ASP A 180 -10.91 -26.55 15.68
CA ASP A 180 -10.50 -26.50 14.28
C ASP A 180 -9.06 -25.99 14.15
N SER A 181 -8.24 -26.69 13.36
CA SER A 181 -6.85 -26.29 13.12
C SER A 181 -6.79 -25.06 12.22
N ILE A 182 -5.77 -24.22 12.39
CA ILE A 182 -5.57 -23.00 11.57
C ILE A 182 -5.54 -23.30 10.07
N SER A 183 -4.90 -24.40 9.67
CA SER A 183 -4.84 -24.83 8.27
C SER A 183 -6.22 -25.18 7.73
N HIS A 184 -7.03 -25.88 8.52
CA HIS A 184 -8.42 -26.18 8.17
C HIS A 184 -9.27 -24.90 8.05
N ILE A 185 -9.16 -24.00 9.03
CA ILE A 185 -9.88 -22.72 9.05
C ILE A 185 -9.54 -21.90 7.79
N LYS A 186 -8.25 -21.71 7.51
CA LYS A 186 -7.79 -20.96 6.32
C LYS A 186 -8.29 -21.58 5.02
N SER A 187 -8.25 -22.91 4.91
CA SER A 187 -8.77 -23.64 3.74
C SER A 187 -10.28 -23.43 3.56
N ARG A 188 -11.05 -23.47 4.64
CA ARG A 188 -12.49 -23.19 4.63
C ARG A 188 -12.80 -21.76 4.18
N ILE A 189 -12.11 -20.77 4.77
CA ILE A 189 -12.29 -19.36 4.43
C ILE A 189 -11.93 -19.13 2.95
N GLN A 190 -10.84 -19.72 2.46
CA GLN A 190 -10.45 -19.60 1.05
C GLN A 190 -11.51 -20.17 0.09
N GLY A 191 -12.25 -21.19 0.51
CA GLY A 191 -13.36 -21.77 -0.25
C GLY A 191 -14.66 -20.96 -0.22
N TRP A 192 -14.75 -19.90 0.59
CA TRP A 192 -15.95 -19.07 0.66
C TRP A 192 -16.09 -18.10 -0.53
N PRO A 193 -17.31 -17.63 -0.83
CA PRO A 193 -17.51 -16.48 -1.72
C PRO A 193 -16.71 -15.26 -1.25
N LYS A 194 -16.24 -14.43 -2.20
CA LYS A 194 -15.39 -13.26 -1.92
C LYS A 194 -16.03 -12.32 -0.89
N GLU A 195 -17.33 -12.10 -0.98
CA GLU A 195 -18.08 -11.22 -0.09
C GLU A 195 -18.08 -11.75 1.35
N LYS A 196 -18.09 -13.07 1.53
CA LYS A 196 -18.03 -13.69 2.86
C LYS A 196 -16.63 -13.58 3.45
N GLN A 197 -15.59 -13.74 2.61
CA GLN A 197 -14.21 -13.50 3.01
C GLN A 197 -14.01 -12.04 3.45
N GLN A 198 -14.57 -11.07 2.72
CA GLN A 198 -14.54 -9.64 3.08
C GLN A 198 -15.26 -9.37 4.39
N ALA A 199 -16.48 -9.90 4.58
CA ALA A 199 -17.23 -9.75 5.83
C ALA A 199 -16.49 -10.36 7.04
N PHE A 200 -15.89 -11.54 6.86
CA PHE A 200 -15.08 -12.19 7.90
C PHE A 200 -13.85 -11.35 8.25
N ARG A 201 -13.11 -10.90 7.25
CA ARG A 201 -11.91 -10.06 7.42
C ARG A 201 -12.24 -8.75 8.11
N PHE A 202 -13.36 -8.11 7.76
CA PHE A 202 -13.80 -6.90 8.44
C PHE A 202 -14.19 -7.17 9.90
N THR A 203 -14.88 -8.29 10.17
CA THR A 203 -15.19 -8.73 11.54
C THR A 203 -13.90 -8.93 12.34
N GLN A 204 -12.87 -9.54 11.75
CA GLN A 204 -11.56 -9.72 12.37
C GLN A 204 -10.92 -8.36 12.73
N MET A 205 -11.02 -7.36 11.86
CA MET A 205 -10.53 -6.00 12.16
C MET A 205 -11.31 -5.35 13.31
N LEU A 206 -12.65 -5.47 13.32
CA LEU A 206 -13.52 -4.92 14.37
C LEU A 206 -13.25 -5.51 15.76
N LEU A 207 -12.90 -6.80 15.83
CA LEU A 207 -12.61 -7.48 17.09
C LEU A 207 -11.23 -7.12 17.66
N HIS A 208 -10.35 -6.53 16.86
CA HIS A 208 -9.04 -6.10 17.33
C HIS A 208 -9.12 -4.75 18.03
N THR A 209 -8.83 -4.73 19.33
CA THR A 209 -8.88 -3.51 20.14
C THR A 209 -7.90 -2.47 19.62
N GLY A 210 -8.36 -1.22 19.47
CA GLY A 210 -7.53 -0.10 19.01
C GLY A 210 -7.16 -0.12 17.53
N PHE A 211 -7.74 -1.02 16.72
CA PHE A 211 -7.55 -0.97 15.27
C PHE A 211 -8.24 0.27 14.68
N GLN A 212 -7.52 1.00 13.82
CA GLN A 212 -8.07 2.09 13.02
C GLN A 212 -7.92 1.74 11.55
N LEU A 213 -9.04 1.76 10.83
CA LEU A 213 -9.05 1.43 9.40
C LEU A 213 -8.43 2.56 8.58
N SER A 214 -7.38 2.25 7.82
CA SER A 214 -6.75 3.19 6.89
C SER A 214 -7.50 3.25 5.55
N PRO A 215 -7.55 4.42 4.89
CA PRO A 215 -7.99 4.54 3.49
C PRO A 215 -7.23 3.64 2.51
N ASP A 216 -6.03 3.16 2.87
CA ASP A 216 -5.25 2.22 2.05
C ASP A 216 -5.88 0.83 1.93
N LEU A 217 -6.83 0.51 2.80
CA LEU A 217 -7.47 -0.78 2.86
C LEU A 217 -8.81 -0.73 2.10
N PRO A 218 -9.11 -1.72 1.23
CA PRO A 218 -10.34 -1.72 0.45
C PRO A 218 -11.59 -1.77 1.34
N GLU A 219 -11.49 -2.31 2.56
CA GLU A 219 -12.55 -2.31 3.57
C GLU A 219 -13.04 -0.89 3.91
N TRP A 220 -12.21 0.15 3.74
CA TRP A 220 -12.62 1.52 3.97
C TRP A 220 -13.74 1.95 3.01
N VAL A 221 -13.70 1.46 1.77
CA VAL A 221 -14.79 1.63 0.80
C VAL A 221 -15.85 0.57 1.00
N TYR A 222 -15.47 -0.71 1.15
CA TYR A 222 -16.45 -1.81 1.25
C TYR A 222 -17.37 -1.70 2.46
N PHE A 223 -16.99 -1.02 3.54
CA PHE A 223 -17.89 -0.87 4.70
C PHE A 223 -18.39 0.57 4.87
N GLY A 224 -18.30 1.38 3.82
CA GLY A 224 -18.86 2.72 3.78
C GLY A 224 -18.14 3.75 4.65
N ILE A 225 -17.03 3.39 5.28
CA ILE A 225 -16.25 4.29 6.15
C ILE A 225 -15.76 5.51 5.34
N CYS A 226 -15.44 5.32 4.05
CA CYS A 226 -15.08 6.41 3.15
C CYS A 226 -16.16 7.47 2.96
N GLY A 227 -17.42 7.21 3.32
CA GLY A 227 -18.51 8.19 3.33
C GLY A 227 -18.43 9.19 4.48
N CYS A 228 -17.66 8.90 5.53
CA CYS A 228 -17.48 9.78 6.68
C CYS A 228 -16.74 11.07 6.29
N LYS A 229 -17.09 12.17 6.96
CA LYS A 229 -16.50 13.50 6.74
C LYS A 229 -15.35 13.82 7.68
N SER A 230 -15.24 13.09 8.78
CA SER A 230 -14.22 13.33 9.81
C SER A 230 -13.81 12.02 10.47
N ARG A 231 -12.66 12.03 11.15
CA ARG A 231 -12.20 10.88 11.96
C ARG A 231 -13.17 10.56 13.10
N THR A 232 -13.90 11.55 13.60
CA THR A 232 -14.92 11.35 14.64
C THR A 232 -16.09 10.54 14.09
N GLU A 233 -16.60 10.91 12.91
CA GLU A 233 -17.65 10.12 12.24
C GLU A 233 -17.17 8.70 11.90
N GLU A 234 -15.91 8.53 11.46
CA GLU A 234 -15.33 7.21 11.22
C GLU A 234 -15.31 6.35 12.49
N ALA A 235 -14.91 6.92 13.63
CA ALA A 235 -14.87 6.23 14.91
C ALA A 235 -16.28 5.86 15.41
N GLU A 236 -17.25 6.76 15.28
CA GLU A 236 -18.66 6.50 15.65
C GLU A 236 -19.29 5.39 14.80
N LEU A 237 -19.02 5.38 13.49
CA LEU A 237 -19.48 4.32 12.59
C LEU A 237 -18.78 2.99 12.91
N TRP A 238 -17.47 3.01 13.20
CA TRP A 238 -16.71 1.85 13.63
C TRP A 238 -17.29 1.22 14.91
N ASP A 239 -17.55 2.03 15.93
CA ASP A 239 -18.18 1.59 17.18
C ASP A 239 -19.58 1.01 16.94
N SER A 240 -20.33 1.59 16.01
CA SER A 240 -21.65 1.09 15.62
C SER A 240 -21.54 -0.28 14.92
N TYR A 241 -20.54 -0.49 14.07
CA TYR A 241 -20.24 -1.82 13.52
C TYR A 241 -19.87 -2.83 14.60
N ILE A 242 -19.03 -2.47 15.59
CA ILE A 242 -18.68 -3.35 16.72
C ILE A 242 -19.94 -3.78 17.48
N LYS A 243 -20.82 -2.82 17.81
CA LYS A 243 -22.10 -3.10 18.47
C LYS A 243 -22.96 -4.04 17.63
N LEU A 244 -23.04 -3.79 16.32
CA LEU A 244 -23.84 -4.58 15.41
C LEU A 244 -23.37 -6.02 15.31
N VAL A 245 -22.08 -6.26 15.04
CA VAL A 245 -21.55 -7.63 14.87
C VAL A 245 -21.61 -8.44 16.16
N LYS A 246 -21.63 -7.80 17.33
CA LYS A 246 -21.87 -8.46 18.62
C LYS A 246 -23.35 -8.76 18.89
N ALA A 247 -24.26 -8.02 18.27
CA ALA A 247 -25.71 -8.17 18.46
C ALA A 247 -26.36 -9.19 17.51
N VAL A 248 -25.74 -9.49 16.36
CA VAL A 248 -26.32 -10.37 15.35
C VAL A 248 -25.39 -11.54 14.98
N PRO A 249 -25.92 -12.71 14.59
CA PRO A 249 -25.10 -13.80 14.07
C PRO A 249 -24.32 -13.38 12.82
N PHE A 250 -23.11 -13.91 12.65
CA PHE A 250 -22.25 -13.61 11.51
C PHE A 250 -22.94 -13.82 10.15
N GLU A 251 -23.70 -14.91 9.98
CA GLU A 251 -24.43 -15.17 8.73
C GLU A 251 -25.47 -14.09 8.41
N ARG A 252 -26.09 -13.47 9.43
CA ARG A 252 -27.02 -12.36 9.23
C ARG A 252 -26.29 -11.09 8.79
N PHE A 253 -25.14 -10.80 9.42
CA PHE A 253 -24.27 -9.69 9.02
C PHE A 253 -23.76 -9.86 7.59
N TYR A 254 -23.22 -11.04 7.26
CA TYR A 254 -22.75 -11.39 5.93
C TYR A 254 -23.87 -11.29 4.89
N THR A 255 -25.07 -11.82 5.19
CA THR A 255 -26.20 -11.76 4.26
C THR A 255 -26.60 -10.32 3.98
N ALA A 256 -26.62 -9.46 5.00
CA ALA A 256 -26.94 -8.05 4.83
C ALA A 256 -25.86 -7.30 4.04
N TYR A 257 -24.58 -7.61 4.28
CA TYR A 257 -23.48 -7.10 3.46
C TYR A 257 -23.65 -7.52 2.00
N LYS A 258 -23.80 -8.82 1.72
CA LYS A 258 -23.93 -9.38 0.37
C LYS A 258 -25.08 -8.74 -0.43
N SER A 259 -26.19 -8.39 0.22
CA SER A 259 -27.40 -7.85 -0.44
C SER A 259 -27.52 -6.33 -0.37
N SER A 260 -26.45 -5.60 -0.04
CA SER A 260 -26.47 -4.13 0.08
C SER A 260 -27.51 -3.61 1.10
N SER A 261 -27.84 -4.41 2.12
CA SER A 261 -28.88 -4.12 3.12
C SER A 261 -28.32 -3.91 4.53
N LEU A 262 -27.02 -3.63 4.66
CA LEU A 262 -26.42 -3.19 5.93
C LEU A 262 -27.19 -2.03 6.58
N PRO A 263 -27.58 -0.94 5.88
CA PRO A 263 -28.35 0.15 6.50
C PRO A 263 -29.67 -0.32 7.15
N THR A 264 -30.36 -1.27 6.51
CA THR A 264 -31.58 -1.88 7.04
C THR A 264 -31.26 -2.70 8.30
N LEU A 265 -30.18 -3.48 8.27
CA LEU A 265 -29.74 -4.26 9.42
C LEU A 265 -29.35 -3.37 10.60
N PHE A 266 -28.64 -2.27 10.36
CA PHE A 266 -28.30 -1.25 11.35
C PHE A 266 -29.55 -0.65 12.00
N SER A 267 -30.52 -0.24 11.18
CA SER A 267 -31.78 0.34 11.65
C SER A 267 -32.60 -0.65 12.49
N ALA A 268 -32.67 -1.92 12.07
CA ALA A 268 -33.36 -2.98 12.80
C ALA A 268 -32.73 -3.31 14.17
N ASN A 269 -31.49 -2.88 14.41
CA ASN A 269 -30.79 -3.06 15.68
C ASN A 269 -30.63 -1.74 16.46
N GLY A 270 -31.41 -0.71 16.13
CA GLY A 270 -31.41 0.57 16.86
C GLY A 270 -30.17 1.43 16.63
N LEU A 271 -29.42 1.18 15.54
CA LEU A 271 -28.20 1.91 15.18
C LEU A 271 -28.34 2.57 13.79
N PRO A 272 -29.36 3.40 13.54
CA PRO A 272 -29.64 3.89 12.19
C PRO A 272 -28.48 4.72 11.63
N ILE A 273 -28.06 4.41 10.40
CA ILE A 273 -27.08 5.23 9.66
C ILE A 273 -27.83 6.40 9.02
N THR A 274 -27.48 7.63 9.40
CA THR A 274 -28.12 8.85 8.87
C THR A 274 -27.23 9.61 7.89
N ASN A 275 -25.93 9.31 7.83
CA ASN A 275 -25.01 9.96 6.91
C ASN A 275 -25.33 9.55 5.45
N PRO A 276 -25.76 10.49 4.57
CA PRO A 276 -26.18 10.16 3.22
C PRO A 276 -25.06 9.63 2.34
N PHE A 277 -23.80 9.98 2.61
CA PHE A 277 -22.64 9.48 1.89
C PHE A 277 -22.33 8.04 2.26
N VAL A 278 -22.43 7.68 3.54
CA VAL A 278 -22.28 6.29 3.98
C VAL A 278 -23.40 5.44 3.38
N LEU A 279 -24.64 5.94 3.37
CA LEU A 279 -25.78 5.26 2.73
C LEU A 279 -25.56 5.05 1.23
N ASP A 280 -25.03 6.05 0.52
CA ASP A 280 -24.71 5.93 -0.91
C ASP A 280 -23.70 4.81 -1.20
N VAL A 281 -22.63 4.74 -0.41
CA VAL A 281 -21.60 3.69 -0.55
C VAL A 281 -22.16 2.31 -0.21
N LEU A 282 -22.91 2.21 0.90
CA LEU A 282 -23.46 0.92 1.34
C LEU A 282 -24.58 0.41 0.42
N GLY A 283 -25.26 1.30 -0.31
CA GLY A 283 -26.27 0.92 -1.29
C GLY A 283 -25.70 0.29 -2.56
N GLY A 284 -24.44 0.57 -2.91
CA GLY A 284 -23.75 -0.07 -4.05
C GLY A 284 -22.86 -1.26 -3.67
N THR A 285 -22.39 -1.28 -2.43
CA THR A 285 -21.51 -2.33 -1.89
C THR A 285 -22.24 -3.65 -1.68
N PRO A 286 -21.63 -4.82 -1.98
CA PRO A 286 -20.24 -5.03 -2.39
C PRO A 286 -20.07 -5.04 -3.92
N HIS A 287 -21.09 -4.60 -4.65
CA HIS A 287 -21.16 -4.72 -6.10
C HIS A 287 -20.50 -3.53 -6.79
N VAL A 288 -21.28 -2.50 -7.13
CA VAL A 288 -20.81 -1.36 -7.92
C VAL A 288 -21.10 -0.09 -7.16
N ASN A 289 -20.03 0.61 -6.81
CA ASN A 289 -20.08 1.95 -6.22
C ASN A 289 -19.84 3.01 -7.29
N LYS A 290 -20.28 4.24 -7.01
CA LYS A 290 -19.87 5.39 -7.82
C LYS A 290 -18.36 5.52 -7.78
N SER A 291 -17.74 5.75 -8.93
CA SER A 291 -16.27 5.82 -9.08
C SER A 291 -15.60 6.91 -8.22
N VAL A 292 -16.38 7.86 -7.68
CA VAL A 292 -15.85 8.90 -6.80
C VAL A 292 -15.39 8.35 -5.46
N TRP A 293 -15.92 7.21 -5.04
CA TRP A 293 -15.48 6.54 -3.82
C TRP A 293 -14.11 5.91 -4.00
N ASP A 294 -13.86 5.33 -5.18
CA ASP A 294 -12.53 4.85 -5.57
C ASP A 294 -11.54 6.01 -5.71
N LEU A 295 -11.98 7.14 -6.31
CA LEU A 295 -11.18 8.35 -6.37
C LEU A 295 -10.82 8.83 -4.95
N LYS A 296 -11.78 8.84 -4.02
CA LYS A 296 -11.53 9.26 -2.63
C LYS A 296 -10.52 8.35 -1.95
N GLN A 297 -10.64 7.03 -2.11
CA GLN A 297 -9.64 6.09 -1.63
C GLN A 297 -8.25 6.38 -2.23
N PHE A 298 -8.15 6.51 -3.55
CA PHE A 298 -6.89 6.80 -4.24
C PHE A 298 -6.28 8.14 -3.81
N ALA A 299 -7.09 9.18 -3.68
CA ALA A 299 -6.65 10.52 -3.35
C ALA A 299 -6.24 10.66 -1.88
N VAL A 300 -6.92 9.96 -0.97
CA VAL A 300 -6.71 10.08 0.49
C VAL A 300 -5.75 9.05 1.05
N GLY A 301 -5.72 7.82 0.51
CA GLY A 301 -4.75 6.80 0.89
C GLY A 301 -3.33 7.18 0.48
N ASP A 302 -2.34 6.46 0.99
CA ASP A 302 -0.93 6.57 0.65
C ASP A 302 -0.54 5.52 -0.43
N TYR A 303 -1.14 4.33 -0.43
CA TYR A 303 -0.68 3.13 -1.17
C TYR A 303 -1.57 2.65 -2.34
N GLY A 304 -2.41 3.52 -2.89
CA GLY A 304 -3.33 3.17 -3.98
C GLY A 304 -2.67 3.22 -5.37
N LYS A 305 -2.81 2.14 -6.15
CA LYS A 305 -2.56 2.16 -7.60
C LYS A 305 -3.73 2.84 -8.32
N LEU A 306 -3.46 3.43 -9.49
CA LEU A 306 -4.51 3.93 -10.38
C LEU A 306 -5.37 2.75 -10.88
N ILE A 307 -6.68 2.86 -10.69
CA ILE A 307 -7.64 1.90 -11.21
C ILE A 307 -8.38 2.47 -12.43
N PRO A 308 -8.93 1.63 -13.32
CA PRO A 308 -9.50 2.09 -14.60
C PRO A 308 -10.59 3.16 -14.48
N SER A 309 -11.52 3.01 -13.54
CA SER A 309 -12.58 4.00 -13.30
C SER A 309 -12.00 5.35 -12.91
N VAL A 310 -11.02 5.36 -12.00
CA VAL A 310 -10.34 6.60 -11.59
C VAL A 310 -9.58 7.21 -12.76
N THR A 311 -8.91 6.38 -13.55
CA THR A 311 -8.10 6.80 -14.69
C THR A 311 -8.91 7.58 -15.73
N VAL A 312 -10.07 7.04 -16.11
CA VAL A 312 -10.93 7.61 -17.16
C VAL A 312 -11.78 8.75 -16.60
N ASP A 313 -12.51 8.51 -15.51
CA ASP A 313 -13.55 9.41 -15.06
C ASP A 313 -12.98 10.74 -14.60
N TYR A 314 -11.83 10.72 -13.93
CA TYR A 314 -11.24 11.89 -13.26
C TYR A 314 -10.02 12.45 -13.98
N GLY A 315 -9.80 12.03 -15.24
CA GLY A 315 -8.86 12.70 -16.14
C GLY A 315 -7.39 12.32 -15.96
N PHE A 316 -7.08 11.26 -15.20
CA PHE A 316 -5.69 10.80 -15.10
C PHE A 316 -5.17 10.20 -16.40
N MET A 317 -6.05 9.72 -17.29
CA MET A 317 -5.68 9.30 -18.65
C MET A 317 -5.05 10.43 -19.48
N ASN A 318 -5.31 11.70 -19.11
CA ASN A 318 -4.75 12.86 -19.80
C ASN A 318 -3.40 13.31 -19.24
N CYS A 319 -2.87 12.63 -18.20
CA CYS A 319 -1.59 13.02 -17.57
C CYS A 319 -0.37 12.76 -18.46
N GLY A 320 -0.53 11.99 -19.54
CA GLY A 320 0.52 11.68 -20.50
C GLY A 320 0.62 10.18 -20.75
N ASP A 321 1.77 9.79 -21.32
CA ASP A 321 2.10 8.38 -21.50
C ASP A 321 2.33 7.72 -20.14
N LEU A 322 1.51 6.73 -19.78
CA LEU A 322 1.64 5.97 -18.54
C LEU A 322 2.95 5.16 -18.46
N GLY A 323 3.72 5.09 -19.55
CA GLY A 323 5.08 4.57 -19.59
C GLY A 323 6.18 5.61 -19.35
N SER A 324 5.87 6.90 -19.17
CA SER A 324 6.88 7.97 -19.06
C SER A 324 7.08 8.48 -17.63
N GLN A 325 8.28 9.04 -17.38
CA GLN A 325 8.67 9.62 -16.10
C GLN A 325 7.89 10.90 -15.77
N GLU A 326 7.62 11.72 -16.77
CA GLU A 326 6.93 13.01 -16.62
C GLU A 326 5.51 12.80 -16.07
N THR A 327 4.88 11.69 -16.46
CA THR A 327 3.49 11.34 -16.12
C THR A 327 3.28 11.11 -14.62
N GLU A 328 4.19 10.45 -13.89
CA GLU A 328 4.03 10.17 -12.44
C GLU A 328 3.89 11.48 -11.63
N ASN A 329 4.69 12.49 -11.94
CA ASN A 329 4.63 13.78 -11.23
C ASN A 329 3.32 14.54 -11.52
N VAL A 330 2.82 14.43 -12.75
CA VAL A 330 1.53 15.01 -13.14
C VAL A 330 0.37 14.29 -12.45
N ILE A 331 0.41 12.95 -12.41
CA ILE A 331 -0.55 12.12 -11.66
C ILE A 331 -0.54 12.52 -10.19
N TYR A 332 0.63 12.59 -9.55
CA TYR A 332 0.74 12.98 -8.15
C TYR A 332 0.15 14.38 -7.93
N SER A 333 0.48 15.35 -8.79
CA SER A 333 -0.04 16.71 -8.70
C SER A 333 -1.57 16.77 -8.82
N LEU A 334 -2.16 16.02 -9.76
CA LEU A 334 -3.61 15.94 -9.94
C LEU A 334 -4.28 15.22 -8.77
N ARG A 335 -3.67 14.14 -8.25
CA ARG A 335 -4.11 13.45 -7.04
C ARG A 335 -4.17 14.40 -5.85
N GLN A 336 -3.18 15.27 -5.67
CA GLN A 336 -3.19 16.29 -4.61
C GLN A 336 -4.29 17.35 -4.79
N VAL A 337 -4.71 17.66 -6.03
CA VAL A 337 -5.89 18.50 -6.27
C VAL A 337 -7.15 17.79 -5.76
N TYR A 338 -7.37 16.53 -6.14
CA TYR A 338 -8.53 15.78 -5.69
C TYR A 338 -8.54 15.51 -4.19
N ASN A 339 -7.38 15.24 -3.59
CA ASN A 339 -7.24 15.10 -2.14
C ASN A 339 -7.78 16.34 -1.42
N ARG A 340 -7.37 17.54 -1.84
CA ARG A 340 -7.83 18.81 -1.26
C ARG A 340 -9.34 19.01 -1.44
N ILE A 341 -9.90 18.65 -2.59
CA ILE A 341 -11.34 18.73 -2.86
C ILE A 341 -12.13 17.78 -1.96
N LEU A 342 -11.64 16.56 -1.76
CA LEU A 342 -12.35 15.48 -1.06
C LEU A 342 -12.18 15.49 0.45
N THR A 343 -11.21 16.26 0.96
CA THR A 343 -10.94 16.43 2.40
C THR A 343 -11.31 17.82 2.94
N ALA A 344 -11.79 18.72 2.08
CA ALA A 344 -12.31 20.01 2.50
C ALA A 344 -13.51 19.87 3.47
N PRO A 345 -13.71 20.81 4.42
CA PRO A 345 -14.80 20.71 5.41
C PRO A 345 -16.21 20.59 4.81
N ASN A 346 -16.44 21.17 3.63
CA ASN A 346 -17.69 21.13 2.88
C ASN A 346 -17.63 20.18 1.66
N ALA A 347 -16.68 19.25 1.63
CA ALA A 347 -16.50 18.31 0.54
C ALA A 347 -17.80 17.52 0.29
N ASN A 348 -18.18 17.45 -1.00
CA ASN A 348 -19.31 16.66 -1.45
C ASN A 348 -18.87 15.76 -2.62
N PRO A 349 -18.48 14.50 -2.33
CA PRO A 349 -18.06 13.54 -3.36
C PRO A 349 -19.15 13.31 -4.42
N LEU A 350 -20.43 13.28 -4.03
CA LEU A 350 -21.52 13.04 -4.98
C LEU A 350 -21.67 14.17 -6.00
N LYS A 351 -21.50 15.44 -5.58
CA LYS A 351 -21.47 16.57 -6.52
C LYS A 351 -20.26 16.56 -7.45
N LEU A 352 -19.11 16.08 -6.97
CA LEU A 352 -17.94 15.87 -7.83
C LEU A 352 -18.23 14.78 -8.89
N HIS A 353 -18.89 13.69 -8.49
CA HIS A 353 -19.33 12.64 -9.41
C HIS A 353 -20.35 13.15 -10.43
N GLU A 354 -21.31 13.97 -10.00
CA GLU A 354 -22.26 14.61 -10.92
C GLU A 354 -21.54 15.51 -11.94
N ALA A 355 -20.59 16.34 -11.47
CA ALA A 355 -19.76 17.16 -12.35
C ALA A 355 -18.91 16.32 -13.31
N CYS A 356 -18.44 15.14 -12.86
CA CYS A 356 -17.78 14.16 -13.72
C CYS A 356 -18.68 13.72 -14.87
N LEU A 357 -19.90 13.25 -14.57
CA LEU A 357 -20.87 12.78 -15.56
C LEU A 357 -21.37 13.88 -16.51
N GLN A 358 -21.23 15.16 -16.11
CA GLN A 358 -21.55 16.31 -16.95
C GLN A 358 -20.37 16.83 -17.79
N GLY A 359 -19.18 16.25 -17.66
CA GLY A 359 -17.96 16.76 -18.31
C GLY A 359 -17.48 18.11 -17.74
N LYS A 360 -17.84 18.43 -16.49
CA LYS A 360 -17.61 19.74 -15.83
C LYS A 360 -16.65 19.67 -14.64
N LEU A 361 -15.78 18.66 -14.57
CA LEU A 361 -14.83 18.46 -13.47
C LEU A 361 -14.05 19.71 -13.10
N PHE A 362 -13.36 20.32 -14.08
CA PHE A 362 -12.53 21.50 -13.82
C PHE A 362 -13.35 22.70 -13.32
N GLN A 363 -14.56 22.90 -13.85
CA GLN A 363 -15.45 23.98 -13.42
C GLN A 363 -15.89 23.78 -11.98
N TYR A 364 -16.24 22.55 -11.60
CA TYR A 364 -16.57 22.21 -10.22
C TYR A 364 -15.35 22.39 -9.29
N ALA A 365 -14.20 21.85 -9.69
CA ALA A 365 -12.96 21.90 -8.93
C ALA A 365 -12.57 23.35 -8.57
N ARG A 366 -12.65 24.28 -9.52
CA ARG A 366 -12.38 25.72 -9.29
C ARG A 366 -13.37 26.41 -8.35
N ARG A 367 -14.60 25.91 -8.22
CA ARG A 367 -15.60 26.47 -7.31
C ARG A 367 -15.36 26.07 -5.86
N VAL A 368 -14.79 24.89 -5.64
CA VAL A 368 -14.66 24.30 -4.29
C VAL A 368 -13.22 24.31 -3.76
N ALA A 369 -12.23 24.53 -4.62
CA ALA A 369 -10.82 24.58 -4.24
C ALA A 369 -10.03 25.53 -5.15
N GLN A 370 -8.86 25.96 -4.68
CA GLN A 370 -7.90 26.68 -5.52
C GLN A 370 -7.19 25.70 -6.46
N VAL A 371 -7.54 25.77 -7.75
CA VAL A 371 -7.00 24.89 -8.80
C VAL A 371 -6.38 25.73 -9.92
N ASP A 372 -5.14 25.41 -10.24
CA ASP A 372 -4.37 26.04 -11.32
C ASP A 372 -4.98 25.71 -12.69
N ILE A 373 -4.97 26.69 -13.61
CA ILE A 373 -5.49 26.55 -14.97
C ILE A 373 -4.81 25.43 -15.76
N LYS A 374 -3.57 25.06 -15.41
CA LYS A 374 -2.85 23.94 -16.04
C LYS A 374 -3.55 22.58 -15.87
N PHE A 375 -4.43 22.42 -14.88
CA PHE A 375 -5.21 21.19 -14.68
C PHE A 375 -6.46 21.12 -15.56
N ALA A 376 -6.85 22.21 -16.22
CA ALA A 376 -8.01 22.24 -17.12
C ALA A 376 -7.96 21.20 -18.26
N PRO A 377 -6.85 21.04 -19.00
CA PRO A 377 -6.76 20.00 -20.02
C PRO A 377 -6.77 18.58 -19.42
N LEU A 378 -6.30 18.41 -18.19
CA LEU A 378 -6.24 17.11 -17.52
C LEU A 378 -7.61 16.65 -17.04
N MET A 379 -8.42 17.56 -16.50
CA MET A 379 -9.76 17.28 -15.95
C MET A 379 -10.85 17.20 -17.04
N LYS A 380 -10.52 16.62 -18.20
CA LYS A 380 -11.47 16.25 -19.25
C LYS A 380 -11.72 14.75 -19.19
N ASN A 381 -12.92 14.31 -19.56
CA ASN A 381 -13.27 12.90 -19.62
C ASN A 381 -14.22 12.66 -20.80
N ILE A 382 -14.65 11.41 -20.97
CA ILE A 382 -15.54 10.99 -22.06
C ILE A 382 -17.00 11.45 -21.90
N TYR A 383 -17.32 12.15 -20.81
CA TYR A 383 -18.69 12.51 -20.45
C TYR A 383 -19.09 13.93 -20.91
N PRO A 384 -20.39 14.20 -21.12
CA PRO A 384 -21.48 13.22 -21.10
C PRO A 384 -21.36 12.25 -22.28
N LEU A 385 -21.68 10.98 -22.04
CA LEU A 385 -21.76 10.02 -23.14
C LEU A 385 -22.84 10.52 -24.09
N GLN A 386 -22.51 10.68 -25.38
CA GLN A 386 -23.53 11.02 -26.37
C GLN A 386 -24.62 9.96 -26.29
N ASN A 387 -25.88 10.37 -26.16
CA ASN A 387 -27.00 9.47 -26.37
C ASN A 387 -26.89 8.99 -27.82
N ASN A 388 -26.32 7.82 -28.05
CA ASN A 388 -26.61 7.06 -29.25
C ASN A 388 -28.08 6.66 -29.12
N ALA A 389 -28.98 7.55 -29.53
CA ALA A 389 -30.37 7.23 -29.77
C ALA A 389 -30.39 6.10 -30.79
N MET A 390 -30.80 4.92 -30.34
CA MET A 390 -31.43 3.93 -31.21
C MET A 390 -32.89 4.32 -31.39
#